data_AF-A0A1G7MMR7-F1
#
_entry.id   AF-A0A1G7MMR7-F1
#
_cell.length_a   1.000
_cell.length_b   1.000
_cell.length_c   1.000
_cell.angle_alpha   90.00
_cell.angle_beta   90.00
_cell.angle_gamma   90.00
#
_symmetry.space_group_name_H-M   'P 1'
#
loop_
_entity.id
_entity.type
_entity.pdbx_description
1 polymer ?
#
loop_
_entity_poly.entity_id
_entity_poly.type
_entity_poly.pdbx_seq_one_letter_code
_entity_poly.pdbx_strand_id
1 'polypeptide(L)'
;MRLFSRRRKQATDTNGLGATLIALRLDDGDLAPAQSAVVIFNAAGHARRAAVGKVSCEQGEMAFCFHPGPYTVDLVPFAAAPEWGLRLRFVVDAANPRVSQQRFDLYLYSETAGRLELPDFAVAAQMALQAELAQGALDLPPCTSLDEWHAFRAGLNQLMYMRYGVTVDDCVPVDLGDEIDYATVLQARAAQAAEAERAAIPADTAGTAASPVATPTGLATCLPVGQMSVAEQDARALRRLFLELPALSRELRLLALPEGLDIFQQQQSVLLRLGMAALNVNTMPSLAWAAPDQPLPAADQTLRSAQTQIAQTALDEAWPLLARLQLASPEQWLLLLEEADRICTNLETGLSLRRTTYVPRTEPSL
;
A
#
# COMPACT_ATOMS: atom_id res chain seq x y z
N MET A 1 24.13 13.42 46.76
CA MET A 1 22.97 13.93 45.99
C MET A 1 23.38 14.12 44.54
N ARG A 2 23.00 13.20 43.63
CA ARG A 2 23.28 13.34 42.19
C ARG A 2 22.12 14.07 41.54
N LEU A 3 22.37 15.32 41.14
CA LEU A 3 21.47 16.13 40.31
C LEU A 3 21.44 15.52 38.91
N PHE A 4 20.40 14.74 38.61
CA PHE A 4 20.13 14.29 37.26
C PHE A 4 19.67 15.49 36.44
N SER A 5 20.56 16.06 35.60
CA SER A 5 20.13 16.99 34.57
C SER A 5 19.22 16.23 33.61
N ARG A 6 17.91 16.46 33.67
CA ARG A 6 16.98 16.04 32.62
C ARG A 6 17.45 16.67 31.32
N ARG A 7 18.18 15.91 30.49
CA ARG A 7 18.38 16.26 29.09
C ARG A 7 16.99 16.42 28.49
N ARG A 8 16.61 17.66 28.19
CA ARG A 8 15.37 17.98 27.50
C ARG A 8 15.45 17.28 26.14
N LYS A 9 14.59 16.30 25.92
CA LYS A 9 14.49 15.59 24.64
C LYS A 9 14.28 16.65 23.55
N GLN A 10 15.02 16.52 22.45
CA GLN A 10 14.85 17.41 21.30
C GLN A 10 13.43 17.23 20.78
N ALA A 11 12.69 18.34 20.65
CA ALA A 11 11.32 18.30 20.18
C ALA A 11 11.30 17.77 18.74
N THR A 12 10.32 16.92 18.44
CA THR A 12 10.11 16.39 17.10
C THR A 12 9.85 17.54 16.12
N ASP A 13 10.54 17.52 14.99
CA ASP A 13 10.44 18.57 13.97
C ASP A 13 9.09 18.47 13.25
N THR A 14 8.22 19.44 13.52
CA THR A 14 6.87 19.55 12.93
C THR A 14 6.82 20.55 11.77
N ASN A 15 7.97 21.03 11.29
CA ASN A 15 8.01 21.96 10.16
C ASN A 15 7.38 21.32 8.92
N GLY A 16 6.56 22.12 8.22
CA GLY A 16 5.88 21.71 6.99
C GLY A 16 4.59 20.91 7.19
N LEU A 17 4.20 20.57 8.43
CA LEU A 17 2.91 19.90 8.70
C LEU A 17 1.75 20.80 8.25
N GLY A 18 0.90 20.27 7.37
CA GLY A 18 -0.20 21.00 6.75
C GLY A 18 0.17 21.74 5.46
N ALA A 19 1.43 21.65 5.02
CA ALA A 19 1.88 22.20 3.74
C ALA A 19 2.55 21.12 2.87
N THR A 20 3.74 20.65 3.26
CA THR A 20 4.50 19.62 2.54
C THR A 20 4.45 18.26 3.25
N LEU A 21 4.00 18.23 4.50
CA LEU A 21 3.88 17.04 5.33
C LEU A 21 2.43 16.87 5.77
N ILE A 22 1.86 15.69 5.56
CA ILE A 22 0.48 15.39 5.94
C ILE A 22 0.44 14.86 7.38
N ALA A 23 1.32 13.90 7.69
CA ALA A 23 1.34 13.23 8.98
C ALA A 23 2.75 12.90 9.46
N LEU A 24 2.89 12.81 10.79
CA LEU A 24 4.14 12.64 11.51
C LEU A 24 3.91 11.78 12.74
N ARG A 25 4.81 10.86 13.01
CA ARG A 25 4.87 10.11 14.27
C ARG A 25 5.35 11.02 15.38
N LEU A 26 4.63 10.99 16.49
CA LEU A 26 5.01 11.65 17.73
C LEU A 26 5.42 10.59 18.74
N ASP A 27 6.40 10.94 19.56
CA ASP A 27 6.80 10.13 20.69
C ASP A 27 6.13 10.61 21.98
N ASP A 28 6.20 9.76 23.02
CA ASP A 28 5.71 10.13 24.35
C ASP A 28 6.34 11.43 24.85
N GLY A 29 5.48 12.34 25.30
CA GLY A 29 5.85 13.65 25.81
C GLY A 29 6.04 14.75 24.76
N ASP A 30 5.95 14.45 23.47
CA ASP A 30 5.94 15.46 22.40
C ASP A 30 4.67 16.30 22.45
N LEU A 31 4.73 17.51 21.89
CA LEU A 31 3.59 18.41 21.75
C LEU A 31 3.06 18.33 20.33
N ALA A 32 1.81 17.90 20.18
CA ALA A 32 1.13 17.95 18.90
C ALA A 32 0.88 19.42 18.49
N PRO A 33 1.18 19.81 17.24
CA PRO A 33 0.92 21.17 16.75
C PRO A 33 -0.56 21.55 16.87
N ALA A 34 -0.83 22.84 17.08
CA ALA A 34 -2.18 23.36 16.99
C ALA A 34 -2.77 23.05 15.61
N GLN A 35 -4.09 22.83 15.53
CA GLN A 35 -4.82 22.49 14.29
C GLN A 35 -4.48 21.12 13.67
N SER A 36 -3.64 20.30 14.34
CA SER A 36 -3.48 18.90 13.99
C SER A 36 -4.53 18.02 14.67
N ALA A 37 -4.75 16.81 14.18
CA ALA A 37 -5.43 15.73 14.86
C ALA A 37 -4.40 14.72 15.37
N VAL A 38 -4.63 14.15 16.55
CA VAL A 38 -3.75 13.15 17.15
C VAL A 38 -4.45 11.80 17.13
N VAL A 39 -3.75 10.77 16.66
CA VAL A 39 -4.22 9.38 16.66
C VAL A 39 -3.22 8.54 17.43
N ILE A 40 -3.71 7.74 18.36
CA ILE A 40 -2.91 6.79 19.13
C ILE A 40 -3.36 5.39 18.74
N PHE A 41 -2.41 4.55 18.41
CA PHE A 41 -2.62 3.16 18.06
C PHE A 41 -2.10 2.28 19.18
N ASN A 42 -2.92 1.33 19.62
CA ASN A 42 -2.46 0.32 20.56
C ASN A 42 -1.60 -0.76 19.86
N ALA A 43 -1.01 -1.66 20.65
CA ALA A 43 -0.20 -2.77 20.12
C ALA A 43 -0.97 -3.68 19.13
N ALA A 44 -2.30 -3.76 19.28
CA ALA A 44 -3.18 -4.50 18.37
C ALA A 44 -3.57 -3.69 17.10
N GLY A 45 -3.08 -2.46 16.93
CA GLY A 45 -3.38 -1.61 15.78
C GLY A 45 -4.73 -0.89 15.83
N HIS A 46 -5.43 -0.89 16.97
CA HIS A 46 -6.67 -0.13 17.10
C HIS A 46 -6.36 1.35 17.31
N ALA A 47 -6.94 2.19 16.47
CA ALA A 47 -6.84 3.65 16.54
C ALA A 47 -7.81 4.23 17.57
N ARG A 48 -7.34 5.22 18.33
CA ARG A 48 -8.17 6.15 19.08
C ARG A 48 -7.68 7.58 18.83
N ARG A 49 -8.59 8.50 18.53
CA ARG A 49 -8.23 9.92 18.38
C ARG A 49 -8.16 10.59 19.74
N ALA A 50 -7.11 11.37 19.97
CA ALA A 50 -6.85 12.09 21.22
C ALA A 50 -6.95 13.60 21.01
N ALA A 51 -7.18 14.34 22.10
CA ALA A 51 -7.17 15.79 22.06
C ALA A 51 -5.76 16.31 21.74
N VAL A 52 -5.71 17.43 21.03
CA VAL A 52 -4.44 18.12 20.71
C VAL A 52 -3.78 18.58 22.01
N GLY A 53 -2.48 18.31 22.12
CA GLY A 53 -1.70 18.69 23.29
C GLY A 53 -0.49 17.80 23.47
N LYS A 54 -0.11 17.59 24.73
CA LYS A 54 1.00 16.71 25.06
C LYS A 54 0.59 15.25 24.86
N VAL A 55 1.34 14.55 24.02
CA VAL A 55 1.12 13.14 23.74
C VAL A 55 1.51 12.32 24.96
N SER A 56 0.62 11.40 25.35
CA SER A 56 0.87 10.39 26.36
C SER A 56 0.63 9.01 25.75
N CYS A 57 1.68 8.22 25.58
CA CYS A 57 1.60 6.85 25.05
C CYS A 57 1.84 5.83 26.17
N GLU A 58 0.99 4.82 26.23
CA GLU A 58 1.24 3.63 27.06
C GLU A 58 2.29 2.71 26.40
N GLN A 59 2.74 1.70 27.14
CA GLN A 59 3.77 0.78 26.65
C GLN A 59 3.26 0.01 25.41
N GLY A 60 3.95 0.20 24.28
CA GLY A 60 3.59 -0.42 23.00
C GLY A 60 2.56 0.36 22.18
N GLU A 61 2.13 1.54 22.63
CA GLU A 61 1.34 2.47 21.81
C GLU A 61 2.24 3.27 20.87
N MET A 62 1.67 3.68 19.73
CA MET A 62 2.30 4.61 18.79
C MET A 62 1.36 5.78 18.52
N ALA A 63 1.88 7.01 18.61
CA ALA A 63 1.11 8.21 18.30
C ALA A 63 1.53 8.81 16.95
N PHE A 64 0.53 9.30 16.23
CA PHE A 64 0.70 10.11 15.04
C PHE A 64 -0.06 11.41 15.21
N CYS A 65 0.46 12.50 14.67
CA CYS A 65 -0.31 13.69 14.37
C CYS A 65 -0.43 13.87 12.87
N PHE A 66 -1.54 14.42 12.42
CA PHE A 66 -1.72 14.80 11.02
C PHE A 66 -2.49 16.12 10.94
N HIS A 67 -2.27 16.87 9.87
CA HIS A 67 -3.07 18.07 9.60
C HIS A 67 -4.19 17.71 8.59
N PRO A 68 -5.44 18.15 8.79
CA PRO A 68 -6.56 17.71 7.98
C PRO A 68 -6.56 18.27 6.55
N GLY A 69 -5.75 19.28 6.27
CA GLY A 69 -5.67 19.94 4.96
C GLY A 69 -6.35 21.31 4.96
N PRO A 70 -6.70 21.86 3.79
CA PRO A 70 -6.70 21.22 2.47
C PRO A 70 -5.30 21.01 1.90
N TYR A 71 -5.15 19.96 1.08
CA TYR A 71 -3.96 19.68 0.29
C TYR A 71 -4.25 19.77 -1.20
N THR A 72 -3.23 20.05 -2.00
CA THR A 72 -3.34 20.06 -3.46
C THR A 72 -2.13 19.33 -4.05
N VAL A 73 -2.40 18.41 -4.97
CA VAL A 73 -1.38 17.62 -5.67
C VAL A 73 -1.75 17.52 -7.14
N ASP A 74 -0.73 17.49 -7.98
CA ASP A 74 -0.88 17.25 -9.41
C ASP A 74 -0.48 15.81 -9.71
N LEU A 75 -1.39 15.08 -10.34
CA LEU A 75 -1.23 13.67 -10.68
C LEU A 75 -1.12 13.52 -12.19
N VAL A 76 -0.37 12.52 -12.63
CA VAL A 76 -0.24 12.15 -14.04
C VAL A 76 -1.03 10.86 -14.28
N PRO A 77 -2.32 10.91 -14.67
CA PRO A 77 -3.16 9.73 -14.84
C PRO A 77 -2.71 8.83 -15.98
N PHE A 78 -2.11 9.38 -17.04
CA PHE A 78 -1.64 8.60 -18.18
C PHE A 78 -0.12 8.64 -18.29
N ALA A 79 0.52 7.48 -18.12
CA ALA A 79 1.94 7.36 -18.38
C ALA A 79 2.31 7.70 -19.84
N ALA A 80 1.40 7.47 -20.80
CA ALA A 80 1.64 7.75 -22.21
C ALA A 80 1.53 9.23 -22.59
N ALA A 81 0.81 10.04 -21.80
CA ALA A 81 0.54 11.45 -22.06
C ALA A 81 0.77 12.28 -20.77
N PRO A 82 2.03 12.41 -20.32
CA PRO A 82 2.35 13.02 -19.03
C PRO A 82 2.06 14.52 -18.96
N GLU A 83 1.91 15.19 -20.08
CA GLU A 83 1.49 16.58 -20.20
C GLU A 83 0.03 16.81 -19.78
N TRP A 84 -0.80 15.78 -19.79
CA TRP A 84 -2.18 15.84 -19.32
C TRP A 84 -2.27 15.34 -17.88
N GLY A 85 -2.36 16.30 -16.96
CA GLY A 85 -2.44 16.05 -15.54
C GLY A 85 -3.84 16.18 -14.95
N LEU A 86 -3.94 15.82 -13.68
CA LEU A 86 -5.12 15.97 -12.86
C LEU A 86 -4.73 16.68 -11.56
N ARG A 87 -5.25 17.88 -11.35
CA ARG A 87 -5.07 18.60 -10.09
C ARG A 87 -6.13 18.14 -9.11
N LEU A 88 -5.69 17.53 -8.03
CA LEU A 88 -6.52 17.00 -6.97
C LEU A 88 -6.41 17.88 -5.73
N ARG A 89 -7.54 18.38 -5.24
CA ARG A 89 -7.65 18.99 -3.92
C ARG A 89 -8.39 18.06 -2.98
N PHE A 90 -7.81 17.76 -1.83
CA PHE A 90 -8.38 16.80 -0.89
C PHE A 90 -8.18 17.23 0.56
N VAL A 91 -9.01 16.65 1.43
CA VAL A 91 -8.95 16.80 2.88
C VAL A 91 -8.95 15.42 3.55
N VAL A 92 -8.33 15.35 4.72
CA VAL A 92 -8.45 14.20 5.60
C VAL A 92 -9.68 14.38 6.47
N ASP A 93 -10.53 13.37 6.50
CA ASP A 93 -11.81 13.47 7.20
C ASP A 93 -11.67 13.72 8.71
N ALA A 94 -12.57 14.58 9.19
CA ALA A 94 -12.76 14.82 10.60
C ALA A 94 -13.20 13.53 11.33
N ALA A 95 -12.97 13.49 12.64
CA ALA A 95 -13.32 12.31 13.43
C ALA A 95 -14.85 12.10 13.40
N ASN A 96 -15.29 10.96 12.85
CA ASN A 96 -16.70 10.57 12.92
C ASN A 96 -16.92 9.70 14.17
N PRO A 97 -17.70 10.16 15.18
CA PRO A 97 -17.90 9.44 16.43
C PRO A 97 -18.70 8.13 16.26
N ARG A 98 -19.31 7.90 15.09
CA ARG A 98 -20.08 6.69 14.79
C ARG A 98 -19.22 5.53 14.29
N VAL A 99 -17.98 5.80 13.89
CA VAL A 99 -17.09 4.81 13.30
C VAL A 99 -15.93 4.56 14.26
N SER A 100 -15.71 3.30 14.62
CA SER A 100 -14.66 2.91 15.56
C SER A 100 -13.25 3.13 15.02
N GLN A 101 -13.05 3.04 13.70
CA GLN A 101 -11.77 3.26 13.03
C GLN A 101 -11.98 4.04 11.74
N GLN A 102 -11.28 5.17 11.60
CA GLN A 102 -11.28 5.94 10.35
C GLN A 102 -10.31 5.30 9.36
N ARG A 103 -10.62 5.36 8.07
CA ARG A 103 -9.76 4.76 7.03
C ARG A 103 -8.40 5.42 6.94
N PHE A 104 -8.33 6.73 7.10
CA PHE A 104 -7.05 7.43 7.14
C PHE A 104 -6.18 6.96 8.30
N ASP A 105 -6.79 6.68 9.46
CA ASP A 105 -6.07 6.16 10.63
C ASP A 105 -5.47 4.78 10.30
N LEU A 106 -6.21 3.92 9.60
CA LEU A 106 -5.71 2.63 9.13
C LEU A 106 -4.56 2.77 8.14
N TYR A 107 -4.70 3.66 7.14
CA TYR A 107 -3.66 3.96 6.15
C TYR A 107 -2.37 4.49 6.81
N LEU A 108 -2.50 5.43 7.76
CA LEU A 108 -1.36 5.92 8.54
C LEU A 108 -0.62 4.78 9.23
N TYR A 109 -1.37 3.89 9.86
CA TYR A 109 -0.78 2.79 10.61
C TYR A 109 -0.11 1.75 9.71
N SER A 110 -0.72 1.41 8.57
CA SER A 110 -0.25 0.33 7.70
C SER A 110 0.86 0.76 6.75
N GLU A 111 0.77 1.95 6.15
CA GLU A 111 1.61 2.34 5.02
C GLU A 111 2.68 3.37 5.36
N THR A 112 2.51 4.13 6.44
CA THR A 112 3.46 5.19 6.78
C THR A 112 4.56 4.67 7.71
N ALA A 113 5.83 4.94 7.37
CA ALA A 113 6.99 4.57 8.18
C ALA A 113 7.29 5.59 9.29
N GLY A 114 6.28 6.34 9.75
CA GLY A 114 6.42 7.39 10.75
C GLY A 114 6.38 8.82 10.19
N ARG A 115 6.49 9.01 8.88
CA ARG A 115 6.21 10.28 8.19
C ARG A 115 5.42 10.00 6.92
N LEU A 116 4.53 10.92 6.57
CA LEU A 116 3.79 10.93 5.33
C LEU A 116 3.94 12.30 4.69
N GLU A 117 4.85 12.40 3.72
CA GLU A 117 5.06 13.61 2.95
C GLU A 117 4.03 13.71 1.82
N LEU A 118 3.68 14.94 1.45
CA LEU A 118 2.71 15.20 0.39
C LEU A 118 3.16 14.64 -0.97
N PRO A 119 4.46 14.72 -1.36
CA PRO A 119 4.93 14.11 -2.61
C PRO A 119 4.82 12.58 -2.60
N ASP A 120 5.14 11.92 -1.49
CA ASP A 120 5.03 10.46 -1.37
C ASP A 120 3.57 10.01 -1.49
N PHE A 121 2.66 10.78 -0.87
CA PHE A 121 1.23 10.56 -1.02
C PHE A 121 0.78 10.75 -2.47
N ALA A 122 1.25 11.80 -3.16
CA ALA A 122 0.92 12.06 -4.56
C ALA A 122 1.38 10.91 -5.46
N VAL A 123 2.58 10.37 -5.26
CA VAL A 123 3.09 9.20 -5.99
C VAL A 123 2.20 7.98 -5.76
N ALA A 124 1.86 7.68 -4.50
CA ALA A 124 0.97 6.55 -4.18
C ALA A 124 -0.42 6.71 -4.81
N ALA A 125 -1.02 7.90 -4.70
CA ALA A 125 -2.31 8.22 -5.30
C ALA A 125 -2.27 8.09 -6.84
N GLN A 126 -1.22 8.58 -7.48
CA GLN A 126 -1.01 8.46 -8.91
C GLN A 126 -0.89 6.99 -9.35
N MET A 127 -0.10 6.18 -8.63
CA MET A 127 0.04 4.77 -8.95
C MET A 127 -1.28 4.01 -8.83
N ALA A 128 -2.09 4.32 -7.80
CA ALA A 128 -3.41 3.74 -7.64
C ALA A 128 -4.36 4.15 -8.78
N LEU A 129 -4.37 5.44 -9.16
CA LEU A 129 -5.18 5.94 -10.26
C LEU A 129 -4.79 5.28 -11.59
N GLN A 130 -3.50 5.20 -11.89
CA GLN A 130 -2.99 4.55 -13.10
C GLN A 130 -3.37 3.06 -13.15
N ALA A 131 -3.34 2.36 -12.02
CA ALA A 131 -3.74 0.96 -11.96
C ALA A 131 -5.22 0.77 -12.27
N GLU A 132 -6.11 1.58 -11.68
CA GLU A 132 -7.55 1.51 -11.93
C GLU A 132 -7.91 1.88 -13.38
N LEU A 133 -7.21 2.85 -13.97
CA LEU A 133 -7.36 3.20 -15.38
C LEU A 133 -6.89 2.06 -16.30
N ALA A 134 -5.75 1.44 -15.98
CA ALA A 134 -5.23 0.30 -16.75
C ALA A 134 -6.13 -0.94 -16.67
N GLN A 135 -6.84 -1.12 -15.55
CA GLN A 135 -7.81 -2.19 -15.35
C GLN A 135 -9.20 -1.86 -15.94
N GLY A 136 -9.43 -0.62 -16.41
CA GLY A 136 -10.72 -0.16 -16.90
C GLY A 136 -11.79 -0.02 -15.81
N ALA A 137 -11.40 -0.01 -14.54
CA ALA A 137 -12.29 0.19 -13.40
C ALA A 137 -12.64 1.68 -13.22
N LEU A 138 -11.68 2.54 -13.55
CA LEU A 138 -11.95 3.93 -13.89
C LEU A 138 -11.77 4.08 -15.39
N ASP A 139 -12.69 4.81 -16.02
CA ASP A 139 -12.49 5.34 -17.34
C ASP A 139 -12.26 6.84 -17.19
N LEU A 140 -11.20 7.36 -17.81
CA LEU A 140 -11.06 8.80 -18.00
C LEU A 140 -11.55 9.05 -19.43
N PRO A 141 -12.85 9.33 -19.59
CA PRO A 141 -13.44 9.46 -20.90
C PRO A 141 -12.76 10.62 -21.63
N PRO A 142 -12.88 10.70 -22.97
CA PRO A 142 -12.39 11.85 -23.75
C PRO A 142 -13.07 13.19 -23.38
N CYS A 143 -13.75 13.27 -22.23
CA CYS A 143 -14.53 14.37 -21.69
C CYS A 143 -15.55 14.88 -22.72
N THR A 144 -16.26 13.95 -23.37
CA THR A 144 -17.28 14.28 -24.36
C THR A 144 -18.59 14.76 -23.72
N SER A 145 -18.86 14.38 -22.46
CA SER A 145 -20.02 14.83 -21.69
C SER A 145 -19.70 15.11 -20.22
N LEU A 146 -20.54 15.93 -19.58
CA LEU A 146 -20.44 16.27 -18.16
C LEU A 146 -20.78 15.08 -17.24
N ASP A 147 -21.65 14.18 -17.69
CA ASP A 147 -22.04 12.97 -16.94
C ASP A 147 -20.88 11.98 -16.84
N GLU A 148 -20.16 11.79 -17.93
CA GLU A 148 -18.91 11.01 -18.02
C GLU A 148 -17.85 11.55 -17.05
N TRP A 149 -17.68 12.87 -16.99
CA TRP A 149 -16.77 13.50 -16.03
C TRP A 149 -17.21 13.29 -14.58
N HIS A 150 -18.51 13.38 -14.30
CA HIS A 150 -19.04 13.13 -12.97
C HIS A 150 -18.89 11.68 -12.53
N ALA A 151 -19.07 10.72 -13.45
CA ALA A 151 -18.84 9.30 -13.19
C ALA A 151 -17.37 9.03 -12.83
N PHE A 152 -16.43 9.57 -13.62
CA PHE A 152 -15.00 9.49 -13.30
C PHE A 152 -14.70 10.08 -11.93
N ARG A 153 -15.17 11.31 -11.64
CA ARG A 153 -14.92 11.98 -10.35
C ARG A 153 -15.50 11.20 -9.18
N ALA A 154 -16.68 10.59 -9.35
CA ALA A 154 -17.29 9.74 -8.33
C ALA A 154 -16.42 8.51 -8.05
N GLY A 155 -15.95 7.83 -9.10
CA GLY A 155 -15.05 6.68 -8.99
C GLY A 155 -13.71 7.06 -8.35
N LEU A 156 -13.11 8.18 -8.75
CA LEU A 156 -11.87 8.69 -8.13
C LEU A 156 -12.07 9.02 -6.66
N ASN A 157 -13.16 9.70 -6.30
CA ASN A 157 -13.45 10.00 -4.90
C ASN A 157 -13.64 8.72 -4.09
N GLN A 158 -14.31 7.71 -4.66
CA GLN A 158 -14.44 6.40 -4.05
C GLN A 158 -13.07 5.72 -3.88
N LEU A 159 -12.20 5.72 -4.89
CA LEU A 159 -10.84 5.17 -4.80
C LEU A 159 -10.06 5.84 -3.66
N MET A 160 -10.04 7.17 -3.64
CA MET A 160 -9.29 7.95 -2.64
C MET A 160 -9.84 7.72 -1.22
N TYR A 161 -11.16 7.66 -1.07
CA TYR A 161 -11.79 7.39 0.21
C TYR A 161 -11.60 5.94 0.67
N MET A 162 -11.69 4.97 -0.23
CA MET A 162 -11.54 3.54 0.09
C MET A 162 -10.10 3.20 0.47
N ARG A 163 -9.13 3.68 -0.30
CA ARG A 163 -7.72 3.32 -0.15
C ARG A 163 -7.01 4.16 0.90
N TYR A 164 -7.24 5.47 0.88
CA TYR A 164 -6.50 6.42 1.71
C TYR A 164 -7.36 7.04 2.81
N GLY A 165 -8.68 6.98 2.73
CA GLY A 165 -9.56 7.63 3.70
C GLY A 165 -9.53 9.15 3.62
N VAL A 166 -9.24 9.70 2.44
CA VAL A 166 -9.32 11.14 2.16
C VAL A 166 -10.54 11.44 1.29
N THR A 167 -11.10 12.63 1.47
CA THR A 167 -12.20 13.13 0.64
C THR A 167 -11.66 14.09 -0.39
N VAL A 168 -12.04 13.89 -1.65
CA VAL A 168 -11.68 14.79 -2.75
C VAL A 168 -12.67 15.94 -2.80
N ASP A 169 -12.20 17.15 -2.54
CA ASP A 169 -12.98 18.39 -2.63
C ASP A 169 -13.16 18.80 -4.08
N ASP A 170 -12.06 18.79 -4.83
CA ASP A 170 -12.00 19.26 -6.20
C ASP A 170 -11.03 18.44 -7.04
N CYS A 171 -11.35 18.31 -8.32
CA CYS A 171 -10.61 17.50 -9.27
C CYS A 171 -10.81 18.13 -10.64
N VAL A 172 -9.72 18.63 -11.23
CA VAL A 172 -9.75 19.32 -12.53
C VAL A 172 -8.62 18.84 -13.43
N PRO A 173 -8.88 18.65 -14.73
CA PRO A 173 -7.80 18.39 -15.68
C PRO A 173 -6.91 19.63 -15.79
N VAL A 174 -5.60 19.42 -15.85
CA VAL A 174 -4.60 20.49 -15.97
C VAL A 174 -3.57 20.12 -17.02
N ASP A 175 -3.07 21.13 -17.74
CA ASP A 175 -1.91 20.98 -18.61
C ASP A 175 -0.64 21.17 -17.76
N LEU A 176 0.17 20.12 -17.66
CA LEU A 176 1.43 20.09 -16.93
C LEU A 176 2.64 20.32 -17.86
N GLY A 177 2.41 20.63 -19.14
CA GLY A 177 3.42 20.64 -20.20
C GLY A 177 4.64 21.54 -19.96
N ASP A 178 4.47 22.68 -19.30
CA ASP A 178 5.61 23.56 -18.95
C ASP A 178 6.33 23.12 -17.64
N GLU A 179 5.66 22.32 -16.80
CA GLU A 179 6.21 21.82 -15.53
C GLU A 179 6.93 20.47 -15.68
N ILE A 180 6.58 19.69 -16.71
CA ILE A 180 7.15 18.37 -16.99
C ILE A 180 7.99 18.41 -18.28
N ASP A 181 9.32 18.37 -18.13
CA ASP A 181 10.21 18.19 -19.28
C ASP A 181 10.10 16.76 -19.85
N TYR A 182 9.27 16.62 -20.88
CA TYR A 182 9.00 15.36 -21.57
C TYR A 182 10.27 14.70 -22.12
N ALA A 183 11.27 15.48 -22.54
CA ALA A 183 12.52 14.93 -23.05
C ALA A 183 13.29 14.21 -21.93
N THR A 184 13.31 14.80 -20.73
CA THR A 184 13.93 14.21 -19.55
C THR A 184 13.18 12.94 -19.09
N VAL A 185 11.84 12.94 -19.14
CA VAL A 185 11.02 11.76 -18.81
C VAL A 185 11.28 10.61 -19.79
N LEU A 186 11.33 10.88 -21.10
CA LEU A 186 11.65 9.87 -22.11
C LEU A 186 13.07 9.33 -21.97
N GLN A 187 14.05 10.19 -21.66
CA GLN A 187 15.42 9.76 -21.39
C GLN A 187 15.51 8.85 -20.17
N ALA A 188 14.81 9.18 -19.08
CA ALA A 188 14.75 8.35 -17.89
C ALA A 188 14.12 6.97 -18.17
N ARG A 189 13.05 6.92 -18.98
CA ARG A 189 12.43 5.66 -19.41
C ARG A 189 13.36 4.82 -20.29
N ALA A 190 14.05 5.45 -21.24
CA ALA A 190 15.02 4.77 -22.08
C ALA A 190 16.17 4.18 -21.24
N ALA A 191 16.63 4.90 -20.22
CA ALA A 191 17.64 4.41 -19.28
C ALA A 191 17.13 3.24 -18.42
N GLN A 192 15.90 3.31 -17.91
CA GLN A 192 15.29 2.23 -17.13
C GLN A 192 15.03 0.97 -17.97
N ALA A 193 14.57 1.12 -19.21
CA ALA A 193 14.40 0.01 -20.14
C ALA A 193 15.75 -0.63 -20.50
N ALA A 194 16.79 0.18 -20.75
CA ALA A 194 18.14 -0.32 -21.02
C ALA A 194 18.75 -1.05 -19.81
N GLU A 195 18.47 -0.60 -18.58
CA GLU A 195 18.92 -1.25 -17.36
C GLU A 195 18.17 -2.57 -17.11
N ALA A 196 16.86 -2.60 -17.36
CA ALA A 196 16.05 -3.82 -17.30
C ALA A 196 16.49 -4.85 -18.36
N GLU A 197 16.85 -4.38 -19.56
CA GLU A 197 17.38 -5.23 -20.64
C GLU A 197 18.76 -5.78 -20.29
N ARG A 198 19.65 -4.97 -19.69
CA ARG A 198 20.96 -5.43 -19.19
C ARG A 198 20.82 -6.44 -18.04
N ALA A 199 19.86 -6.24 -17.16
CA ALA A 199 19.58 -7.18 -16.06
C ALA A 199 18.95 -8.50 -16.55
N ALA A 200 18.35 -8.51 -17.75
CA ALA A 200 17.74 -9.69 -18.36
C ALA A 200 18.69 -10.52 -19.22
N ILE A 201 19.95 -10.11 -19.43
CA ILE A 201 20.96 -10.93 -20.12
C ILE A 201 21.51 -11.96 -19.13
N PRO A 202 21.29 -13.27 -19.33
CA PRO A 202 21.97 -14.28 -18.54
C PRO A 202 23.46 -14.25 -18.89
N ALA A 203 24.29 -13.98 -17.90
CA ALA A 203 25.75 -14.10 -18.02
C ALA A 203 26.13 -15.58 -18.12
N ASP A 204 26.05 -16.12 -19.33
CA ASP A 204 26.63 -17.42 -19.65
C ASP A 204 27.33 -17.35 -21.02
N THR A 205 28.59 -16.92 -20.99
CA THR A 205 29.71 -17.37 -21.86
C THR A 205 30.93 -16.44 -21.68
N ALA A 206 31.82 -16.80 -20.76
CA ALA A 206 33.24 -16.51 -20.91
C ALA A 206 34.04 -17.45 -20.01
N GLY A 207 34.67 -18.46 -20.62
CA GLY A 207 35.50 -19.44 -19.95
C GLY A 207 36.78 -18.84 -19.35
N THR A 208 37.07 -19.31 -18.14
CA THR A 208 38.38 -19.78 -17.64
C THR A 208 39.64 -18.96 -17.96
N ALA A 209 40.15 -18.24 -16.96
CA ALA A 209 41.53 -18.44 -16.46
C ALA A 209 41.84 -17.58 -15.21
N ALA A 210 42.45 -18.27 -14.24
CA ALA A 210 43.35 -17.78 -13.18
C ALA A 210 42.78 -16.98 -11.98
N SER A 211 42.64 -17.69 -10.85
CA SER A 211 42.82 -17.13 -9.50
C SER A 211 44.28 -16.65 -9.31
N PRO A 212 44.55 -15.67 -8.41
CA PRO A 212 44.74 -16.04 -7.01
C PRO A 212 44.20 -15.04 -5.96
N VAL A 213 43.72 -15.62 -4.85
CA VAL A 213 43.90 -15.23 -3.43
C VAL A 213 43.95 -13.73 -3.06
N ALA A 214 42.95 -13.27 -2.30
CA ALA A 214 43.13 -12.36 -1.17
C ALA A 214 41.96 -12.47 -0.17
N THR A 215 42.29 -12.77 1.09
CA THR A 215 41.42 -12.83 2.27
C THR A 215 41.30 -11.43 2.95
N PRO A 216 40.48 -11.28 4.01
CA PRO A 216 39.46 -10.24 4.12
C PRO A 216 39.95 -8.97 4.83
N THR A 217 39.34 -7.82 4.54
CA THR A 217 39.39 -6.66 5.44
C THR A 217 38.11 -5.87 5.28
N GLY A 218 37.36 -5.78 6.38
CA GLY A 218 36.13 -5.01 6.43
C GLY A 218 36.38 -3.52 6.32
N LEU A 219 35.40 -2.82 5.77
CA LEU A 219 35.11 -1.43 6.09
C LEU A 219 33.59 -1.26 6.05
N ALA A 220 33.10 -0.68 7.12
CA ALA A 220 31.73 -0.27 7.31
C ALA A 220 31.36 0.91 6.39
N THR A 221 30.05 1.20 6.38
CA THR A 221 29.35 2.38 5.82
C THR A 221 29.29 2.44 4.29
N CYS A 222 28.11 2.57 3.67
CA CYS A 222 27.06 3.54 3.98
C CYS A 222 25.64 2.94 3.98
N LEU A 223 24.86 3.22 5.03
CA LEU A 223 23.41 3.02 5.07
C LEU A 223 22.72 4.02 4.13
N PRO A 224 21.89 3.60 3.17
CA PRO A 224 20.90 4.51 2.60
C PRO A 224 19.79 4.71 3.64
N VAL A 225 19.55 5.97 4.00
CA VAL A 225 18.32 6.38 4.68
C VAL A 225 17.16 6.09 3.71
N GLY A 226 16.21 5.26 4.13
CA GLY A 226 14.87 5.21 3.54
C GLY A 226 14.47 3.96 2.73
N GLN A 227 15.27 2.90 2.64
CA GLN A 227 14.81 1.66 2.00
C GLN A 227 14.30 0.66 3.05
N MET A 228 12.99 0.42 3.07
CA MET A 228 12.39 -0.67 3.86
C MET A 228 12.99 -2.01 3.44
N SER A 229 13.40 -2.81 4.43
CA SER A 229 13.89 -4.16 4.19
C SER A 229 12.80 -5.07 3.62
N VAL A 230 13.20 -6.12 2.89
CA VAL A 230 12.31 -7.14 2.33
C VAL A 230 11.42 -7.78 3.41
N ALA A 231 11.97 -7.97 4.61
CA ALA A 231 11.24 -8.51 5.76
C ALA A 231 10.16 -7.54 6.28
N GLU A 232 10.43 -6.23 6.29
CA GLU A 232 9.45 -5.21 6.66
C GLU A 232 8.34 -5.06 5.61
N GLN A 233 8.69 -5.15 4.32
CA GLN A 233 7.72 -5.15 3.23
C GLN A 233 6.78 -6.37 3.30
N ASP A 234 7.32 -7.56 3.53
CA ASP A 234 6.53 -8.79 3.74
C ASP A 234 5.60 -8.67 4.96
N ALA A 235 6.14 -8.19 6.09
CA ALA A 235 5.36 -8.02 7.31
C ALA A 235 4.19 -7.04 7.12
N ARG A 236 4.42 -5.95 6.36
CA ARG A 236 3.36 -4.99 6.00
C ARG A 236 2.30 -5.63 5.11
N ALA A 237 2.71 -6.36 4.07
CA ALA A 237 1.80 -7.03 3.16
C ALA A 237 0.92 -8.07 3.88
N LEU A 238 1.51 -8.91 4.74
CA LEU A 238 0.77 -9.87 5.57
C LEU A 238 -0.19 -9.18 6.52
N ARG A 239 0.23 -8.08 7.14
CA ARG A 239 -0.65 -7.31 8.03
C ARG A 239 -1.85 -6.75 7.28
N ARG A 240 -1.64 -6.27 6.07
CA ARG A 240 -2.72 -5.74 5.23
C ARG A 240 -3.71 -6.84 4.87
N LEU A 241 -3.22 -8.00 4.43
CA LEU A 241 -4.04 -9.20 4.21
C LEU A 241 -4.84 -9.61 5.45
N PHE A 242 -4.21 -9.57 6.63
CA PHE A 242 -4.84 -9.90 7.92
C PHE A 242 -6.02 -8.97 8.25
N LEU A 243 -5.86 -7.67 8.01
CA LEU A 243 -6.89 -6.68 8.33
C LEU A 243 -8.00 -6.60 7.28
N GLU A 244 -7.64 -6.72 6.00
CA GLU A 244 -8.56 -6.42 4.90
C GLU A 244 -9.36 -7.63 4.42
N LEU A 245 -8.82 -8.86 4.44
CA LEU A 245 -9.58 -10.04 4.02
C LEU A 245 -10.87 -10.27 4.85
N PRO A 246 -10.88 -10.11 6.19
CA PRO A 246 -12.11 -10.18 6.97
C PRO A 246 -13.10 -9.07 6.61
N ALA A 247 -12.61 -7.86 6.34
CA ALA A 247 -13.45 -6.74 5.96
C ALA A 247 -14.09 -6.97 4.58
N LEU A 248 -13.29 -7.37 3.59
CA LEU A 248 -13.75 -7.74 2.25
C LEU A 248 -14.80 -8.86 2.31
N SER A 249 -14.53 -9.92 3.07
CA SER A 249 -15.48 -11.03 3.26
C SER A 249 -16.79 -10.59 3.90
N ARG A 250 -16.74 -9.63 4.84
CA ARG A 250 -17.95 -9.05 5.45
C ARG A 250 -18.77 -8.30 4.43
N GLU A 251 -18.15 -7.39 3.67
CA GLU A 251 -18.86 -6.61 2.67
C GLU A 251 -19.45 -7.50 1.56
N LEU A 252 -18.72 -8.54 1.13
CA LEU A 252 -19.23 -9.50 0.15
C LEU A 252 -20.49 -10.24 0.65
N ARG A 253 -20.57 -10.58 1.95
CA ARG A 253 -21.78 -11.18 2.57
C ARG A 253 -22.96 -10.24 2.63
N LEU A 254 -22.71 -8.92 2.66
CA LEU A 254 -23.76 -7.91 2.78
C LEU A 254 -24.34 -7.47 1.43
N LEU A 255 -23.78 -7.94 0.32
CA LEU A 255 -24.33 -7.64 -1.00
C LEU A 255 -25.75 -8.17 -1.15
N ALA A 256 -26.60 -7.40 -1.82
CA ALA A 256 -27.90 -7.88 -2.27
C ALA A 256 -27.69 -8.80 -3.48
N LEU A 257 -27.90 -10.11 -3.30
CA LEU A 257 -27.78 -11.06 -4.39
C LEU A 257 -28.99 -10.99 -5.33
N PRO A 258 -28.77 -11.08 -6.65
CA PRO A 258 -29.82 -11.40 -7.61
C PRO A 258 -30.42 -12.79 -7.35
N GLU A 259 -31.64 -13.01 -7.83
CA GLU A 259 -32.27 -14.32 -7.79
C GLU A 259 -31.51 -15.32 -8.68
N GLY A 260 -31.13 -16.47 -8.11
CA GLY A 260 -30.45 -17.53 -8.85
C GLY A 260 -29.65 -18.44 -7.93
N LEU A 261 -29.86 -19.75 -8.04
CA LEU A 261 -29.15 -20.74 -7.24
C LEU A 261 -27.63 -20.74 -7.56
N ASP A 262 -27.28 -20.58 -8.83
CA ASP A 262 -25.89 -20.64 -9.29
C ASP A 262 -25.05 -19.45 -8.77
N ILE A 263 -25.63 -18.25 -8.78
CA ILE A 263 -25.01 -17.02 -8.24
C ILE A 263 -24.75 -17.19 -6.74
N PHE A 264 -25.73 -17.73 -6.01
CA PHE A 264 -25.59 -17.99 -4.58
C PHE A 264 -24.48 -19.02 -4.30
N GLN A 265 -24.42 -20.11 -5.05
CA GLN A 265 -23.39 -21.14 -4.89
C GLN A 265 -21.98 -20.62 -5.19
N GLN A 266 -21.84 -19.84 -6.27
CA GLN A 266 -20.56 -19.21 -6.62
C GLN A 266 -20.11 -18.22 -5.56
N GLN A 267 -21.01 -17.34 -5.08
CA GLN A 267 -20.67 -16.41 -4.01
C GLN A 267 -20.27 -17.14 -2.71
N GLN A 268 -20.97 -18.23 -2.37
CA GLN A 268 -20.61 -19.06 -1.22
C GLN A 268 -19.23 -19.68 -1.37
N SER A 269 -18.87 -20.16 -2.57
CA SER A 269 -17.53 -20.67 -2.89
C SER A 269 -16.47 -19.60 -2.68
N VAL A 270 -16.67 -18.40 -3.23
CA VAL A 270 -15.76 -17.26 -3.05
C VAL A 270 -15.59 -16.92 -1.57
N LEU A 271 -16.69 -16.83 -0.81
CA LEU A 271 -16.65 -16.55 0.62
C LEU A 271 -15.90 -17.61 1.43
N LEU A 272 -16.04 -18.89 1.06
CA LEU A 272 -15.30 -19.98 1.68
C LEU A 272 -13.79 -19.85 1.40
N ARG A 273 -13.42 -19.58 0.16
CA ARG A 273 -12.02 -19.40 -0.29
C ARG A 273 -11.36 -18.21 0.41
N LEU A 274 -12.05 -17.06 0.48
CA LEU A 274 -11.58 -15.89 1.24
C LEU A 274 -11.43 -16.20 2.74
N GLY A 275 -12.36 -16.98 3.32
CA GLY A 275 -12.25 -17.44 4.71
C GLY A 275 -11.01 -18.32 4.95
N MET A 276 -10.72 -19.23 4.03
CA MET A 276 -9.52 -20.07 4.07
C MET A 276 -8.23 -19.25 3.90
N ALA A 277 -8.24 -18.26 3.00
CA ALA A 277 -7.13 -17.34 2.82
C ALA A 277 -6.85 -16.53 4.11
N ALA A 278 -7.89 -16.01 4.76
CA ALA A 278 -7.75 -15.30 6.03
C ALA A 278 -7.17 -16.20 7.14
N LEU A 279 -7.61 -17.46 7.23
CA LEU A 279 -7.04 -18.44 8.15
C LEU A 279 -5.56 -18.73 7.87
N ASN A 280 -5.20 -18.83 6.58
CA ASN A 280 -3.82 -19.04 6.16
C ASN A 280 -2.94 -17.86 6.58
N VAL A 281 -3.38 -16.62 6.37
CA VAL A 281 -2.65 -15.42 6.78
C VAL A 281 -2.50 -15.36 8.31
N ASN A 282 -3.53 -15.69 9.08
CA ASN A 282 -3.48 -15.69 10.56
C ASN A 282 -2.43 -16.64 11.16
N THR A 283 -2.03 -17.65 10.39
CA THR A 283 -1.09 -18.69 10.84
C THR A 283 0.28 -18.56 10.18
N MET A 284 0.48 -17.51 9.36
CA MET A 284 1.76 -17.25 8.70
C MET A 284 2.63 -16.30 9.53
N PRO A 285 3.83 -16.74 9.96
CA PRO A 285 4.77 -15.82 10.58
C PRO A 285 5.32 -14.84 9.53
N SER A 286 5.59 -13.61 9.96
CA SER A 286 6.37 -12.66 9.16
C SER A 286 7.80 -13.17 8.99
N LEU A 287 8.49 -12.73 7.94
CA LEU A 287 9.87 -13.20 7.67
C LEU A 287 10.84 -12.94 8.82
N ALA A 288 10.65 -11.87 9.58
CA ALA A 288 11.44 -11.55 10.77
C ALA A 288 11.26 -12.56 11.94
N TRP A 289 10.19 -13.37 11.89
CA TRP A 289 9.81 -14.35 12.92
C TRP A 289 9.74 -15.78 12.37
N ALA A 290 10.27 -16.01 11.17
CA ALA A 290 10.16 -17.30 10.50
C ALA A 290 10.98 -18.42 11.17
N ALA A 291 12.05 -18.08 11.91
CA ALA A 291 12.78 -18.98 12.79
C ALA A 291 13.30 -18.23 14.03
N PRO A 292 13.39 -18.87 15.21
CA PRO A 292 13.94 -18.25 16.41
C PRO A 292 15.41 -17.83 16.19
N ASP A 293 15.70 -16.54 16.41
CA ASP A 293 17.05 -15.93 16.39
C ASP A 293 17.89 -16.15 15.11
N GLN A 294 17.29 -16.66 14.04
CA GLN A 294 17.95 -16.89 12.75
C GLN A 294 17.08 -16.34 11.62
N PRO A 295 17.43 -15.18 11.02
CA PRO A 295 16.74 -14.73 9.83
C PRO A 295 16.95 -15.72 8.70
N LEU A 296 15.91 -15.94 7.88
CA LEU A 296 16.00 -16.74 6.67
C LEU A 296 17.11 -16.21 5.74
N PRO A 297 17.71 -17.05 4.89
CA PRO A 297 18.61 -16.58 3.83
C PRO A 297 17.95 -15.48 2.98
N ALA A 298 18.73 -14.48 2.54
CA ALA A 298 18.19 -13.33 1.82
C ALA A 298 17.42 -13.72 0.54
N ALA A 299 17.90 -14.74 -0.19
CA ALA A 299 17.22 -15.26 -1.37
C ALA A 299 15.81 -15.81 -1.03
N ASP A 300 15.69 -16.56 0.07
CA ASP A 300 14.41 -17.11 0.53
C ASP A 300 13.47 -16.01 1.03
N GLN A 301 14.01 -14.95 1.66
CA GLN A 301 13.23 -13.79 2.06
C GLN A 301 12.66 -13.07 0.85
N THR A 302 13.46 -12.81 -0.19
CA THR A 302 13.00 -12.15 -1.42
C THR A 302 11.94 -12.98 -2.13
N LEU A 303 12.15 -14.29 -2.26
CA LEU A 303 11.17 -15.18 -2.88
C LEU A 303 9.85 -15.18 -2.12
N ARG A 304 9.88 -15.38 -0.80
CA ARG A 304 8.66 -15.39 0.02
C ARG A 304 7.95 -14.05 0.05
N SER A 305 8.71 -12.95 0.09
CA SER A 305 8.14 -11.60 -0.01
C SER A 305 7.43 -11.38 -1.36
N ALA A 306 8.03 -11.82 -2.47
CA ALA A 306 7.38 -11.78 -3.78
C ALA A 306 6.08 -12.60 -3.83
N GLN A 307 6.03 -13.76 -3.16
CA GLN A 307 4.79 -14.55 -3.06
C GLN A 307 3.71 -13.85 -2.22
N THR A 308 4.10 -13.17 -1.14
CA THR A 308 3.17 -12.32 -0.36
C THR A 308 2.66 -11.14 -1.20
N GLN A 309 3.50 -10.56 -2.04
CA GLN A 309 3.10 -9.47 -2.94
C GLN A 309 2.05 -9.92 -3.96
N ILE A 310 2.15 -11.15 -4.51
CA ILE A 310 1.10 -11.71 -5.39
C ILE A 310 -0.25 -11.77 -4.66
N ALA A 311 -0.25 -12.25 -3.42
CA ALA A 311 -1.45 -12.30 -2.59
C ALA A 311 -1.99 -10.90 -2.29
N GLN A 312 -1.11 -9.93 -2.04
CA GLN A 312 -1.47 -8.53 -1.82
C GLN A 312 -2.07 -7.88 -3.09
N THR A 313 -1.51 -8.13 -4.27
CA THR A 313 -2.07 -7.65 -5.54
C THR A 313 -3.45 -8.24 -5.79
N ALA A 314 -3.66 -9.53 -5.49
CA ALA A 314 -4.98 -10.14 -5.57
C ALA A 314 -5.99 -9.47 -4.60
N LEU A 315 -5.56 -9.12 -3.39
CA LEU A 315 -6.39 -8.34 -2.46
C LEU A 315 -6.70 -6.94 -3.01
N ASP A 316 -5.72 -6.28 -3.62
CA ASP A 316 -5.90 -4.97 -4.26
C ASP A 316 -6.92 -5.03 -5.40
N GLU A 317 -6.94 -6.11 -6.19
CA GLU A 317 -7.95 -6.36 -7.25
C GLU A 317 -9.34 -6.71 -6.67
N ALA A 318 -9.40 -7.30 -5.48
CA ALA A 318 -10.67 -7.77 -4.90
C ALA A 318 -11.57 -6.61 -4.44
N TRP A 319 -11.00 -5.50 -3.98
CA TRP A 319 -11.73 -4.32 -3.56
C TRP A 319 -12.50 -3.60 -4.69
N PRO A 320 -11.89 -3.28 -5.85
CA PRO A 320 -12.62 -2.71 -6.98
C PRO A 320 -13.63 -3.71 -7.56
N LEU A 321 -13.33 -5.02 -7.55
CA LEU A 321 -14.32 -6.02 -7.93
C LEU A 321 -15.56 -5.99 -7.03
N LEU A 322 -15.37 -5.87 -5.71
CA LEU A 322 -16.48 -5.71 -4.76
C LEU A 322 -17.30 -4.45 -5.06
N ALA A 323 -16.64 -3.33 -5.37
CA ALA A 323 -17.33 -2.11 -5.76
C ALA A 323 -18.16 -2.29 -7.05
N ARG A 324 -17.62 -3.00 -8.04
CA ARG A 324 -18.35 -3.36 -9.27
C ARG A 324 -19.55 -4.26 -8.97
N LEU A 325 -19.40 -5.25 -8.08
CA LEU A 325 -20.51 -6.10 -7.64
C LEU A 325 -21.64 -5.33 -6.94
N GLN A 326 -21.31 -4.26 -6.19
CA GLN A 326 -22.31 -3.40 -5.55
C GLN A 326 -23.17 -2.62 -6.55
N LEU A 327 -22.62 -2.32 -7.73
CA LEU A 327 -23.28 -1.55 -8.78
C LEU A 327 -23.78 -2.42 -9.95
N ALA A 328 -23.53 -3.73 -9.89
CA ALA A 328 -23.77 -4.65 -10.99
C ALA A 328 -25.25 -4.89 -11.25
N SER A 329 -25.63 -4.85 -12.52
CA SER A 329 -26.93 -5.36 -12.98
C SER A 329 -26.95 -6.90 -12.91
N PRO A 330 -28.12 -7.56 -12.74
CA PRO A 330 -28.22 -9.01 -12.58
C PRO A 330 -27.48 -9.84 -13.65
N GLU A 331 -27.45 -9.34 -14.89
CA GLU A 331 -26.80 -10.01 -16.03
C GLU A 331 -25.26 -10.04 -15.93
N GLN A 332 -24.66 -9.10 -15.18
CA GLN A 332 -23.21 -8.97 -15.04
C GLN A 332 -22.64 -9.82 -13.89
N TRP A 333 -23.49 -10.33 -13.00
CA TRP A 333 -23.05 -11.00 -11.77
C TRP A 333 -22.23 -12.26 -12.01
N LEU A 334 -22.59 -13.10 -12.99
CA LEU A 334 -21.85 -14.33 -13.28
C LEU A 334 -20.43 -14.03 -13.77
N LEU A 335 -20.27 -13.06 -14.67
CA LEU A 335 -18.96 -12.63 -15.18
C LEU A 335 -18.08 -12.08 -14.05
N LEU A 336 -18.66 -11.26 -13.15
CA LEU A 336 -17.93 -10.71 -12.01
C LEU A 336 -17.55 -11.79 -10.98
N LEU A 337 -18.36 -12.84 -10.82
CA LEU A 337 -18.03 -13.98 -9.97
C LEU A 337 -16.95 -14.89 -10.58
N GLU A 338 -16.87 -15.02 -11.90
CA GLU A 338 -15.74 -15.65 -12.59
C GLU A 338 -14.44 -14.86 -12.36
N GLU A 339 -14.52 -13.52 -12.40
CA GLU A 339 -13.39 -12.66 -12.06
C GLU A 339 -12.98 -12.81 -10.58
N ALA A 340 -13.96 -12.95 -9.67
CA ALA A 340 -13.71 -13.25 -8.26
C ALA A 340 -12.97 -14.58 -8.07
N ASP A 341 -13.31 -15.58 -8.89
CA ASP A 341 -12.67 -16.90 -8.86
C ASP A 341 -11.19 -16.83 -9.28
N ARG A 342 -10.87 -16.06 -10.33
CA ARG A 342 -9.49 -15.76 -10.74
C ARG A 342 -8.71 -15.07 -9.61
N ILE A 343 -9.30 -14.05 -8.98
CA ILE A 343 -8.66 -13.32 -7.88
C ILE A 343 -8.40 -14.25 -6.69
N CYS A 344 -9.37 -15.07 -6.31
CA CYS A 344 -9.19 -16.06 -5.25
C CYS A 344 -8.07 -17.06 -5.59
N THR A 345 -7.95 -17.45 -6.86
CA THR A 345 -6.88 -18.35 -7.32
C THR A 345 -5.50 -17.71 -7.20
N ASN A 346 -5.37 -16.43 -7.55
CA ASN A 346 -4.12 -15.68 -7.38
C ASN A 346 -3.76 -15.53 -5.89
N LEU A 347 -4.75 -15.20 -5.05
CA LEU A 347 -4.59 -15.10 -3.60
C LEU A 347 -4.11 -16.43 -3.00
N GLU A 348 -4.77 -17.53 -3.34
CA GLU A 348 -4.41 -18.88 -2.88
C GLU A 348 -3.03 -19.31 -3.37
N THR A 349 -2.69 -18.99 -4.62
CA THR A 349 -1.38 -19.30 -5.20
C THR A 349 -0.26 -18.60 -4.45
N GLY A 350 -0.36 -17.29 -4.25
CA GLY A 350 0.63 -16.52 -3.49
C GLY A 350 0.79 -17.04 -2.06
N LEU A 351 -0.33 -17.29 -1.36
CA LEU A 351 -0.32 -17.83 0.00
C LEU A 351 0.26 -19.25 0.09
N SER A 352 -0.03 -20.11 -0.89
CA SER A 352 0.45 -21.49 -0.92
C SER A 352 1.94 -21.56 -1.24
N LEU A 353 2.39 -20.80 -2.24
CA LEU A 353 3.80 -20.74 -2.61
C LEU A 353 4.66 -20.17 -1.48
N ARG A 354 4.17 -19.15 -0.77
CA ARG A 354 4.85 -18.60 0.41
C ARG A 354 5.06 -19.64 1.52
N ARG A 355 4.09 -20.54 1.72
CA ARG A 355 4.13 -21.59 2.75
C ARG A 355 5.05 -22.75 2.41
N THR A 356 5.43 -22.89 1.15
CA THR A 356 6.21 -24.03 0.71
C THR A 356 7.59 -23.96 1.37
N THR A 357 7.93 -24.97 2.16
CA THR A 357 9.25 -25.09 2.77
C THR A 357 10.28 -25.26 1.66
N TYR A 358 11.20 -24.31 1.51
CA TYR A 358 12.29 -24.46 0.53
C TYR A 358 13.22 -25.56 1.04
N VAL A 359 13.21 -26.70 0.36
CA VAL A 359 14.24 -27.73 0.51
C VAL A 359 15.32 -27.37 -0.51
N PRO A 360 16.55 -27.04 -0.09
CA PRO A 360 17.62 -26.75 -1.03
C PRO A 360 17.82 -27.97 -1.93
N ARG A 361 17.71 -27.75 -3.24
CA ARG A 361 17.94 -28.77 -4.25
C ARG A 361 19.42 -29.12 -4.22
N THR A 362 19.78 -30.17 -3.50
CA THR A 362 21.11 -30.79 -3.62
C THR A 362 21.16 -31.45 -4.99
N GLU A 363 21.69 -30.75 -5.98
CA GLU A 363 22.08 -31.40 -7.23
C GLU A 363 23.14 -32.47 -6.89
N PRO A 364 22.94 -33.73 -7.30
CA PRO A 364 23.97 -34.74 -7.13
C PRO A 364 25.17 -34.32 -8.00
N SER A 365 26.31 -34.07 -7.38
CA SER A 365 27.57 -33.90 -8.09
C SER A 365 27.86 -35.21 -8.86
N LEU A 366 27.79 -35.13 -10.19
CA LEU A 366 28.22 -36.19 -11.10
C LEU A 366 29.74 -36.24 -11.20
#